data_AF-A0A2B8A0V0-F1
#
_entry.id   AF-A0A2B8A0V0-F1
#
_cell.length_a   1.000
_cell.length_b   1.000
_cell.length_c   1.000
_cell.angle_alpha   90.00
_cell.angle_beta   90.00
_cell.angle_gamma   90.00
#
_symmetry.space_group_name_H-M   'P 1'
#
loop_
_entity.id
_entity.type
_entity.pdbx_description
1 polymer ?
#
loop_
_entity_poly.entity_id
_entity_poly.type
_entity_poly.pdbx_seq_one_letter_code
_entity_poly.pdbx_strand_id
1 'polypeptide(L)' 'GLFVQYLKAGKAPGAKTIEDVKNYYEQQTPMKRGCRVEDVMKAIYYLIEQQYETGQALPVTGGQVMLN' A
#
# COMPACT_ATOMS: atom_id res chain seq x y z
N GLY A 1 9.39 -3.79 14.08
CA GLY A 1 8.38 -3.39 13.09
C GLY A 1 8.56 -4.14 11.78
N LEU A 2 7.56 -4.10 10.90
CA LEU A 2 7.52 -4.86 9.64
C LEU A 2 8.78 -4.65 8.77
N PHE A 3 9.22 -3.41 8.59
CA PHE A 3 10.41 -3.12 7.78
C PHE A 3 11.72 -3.69 8.35
N VAL A 4 11.84 -3.82 9.68
CA VAL A 4 12.99 -4.51 10.30
C VAL A 4 12.99 -5.99 9.93
N GLN A 5 11.82 -6.63 9.93
CA GLN A 5 11.69 -8.03 9.54
C GLN A 5 12.03 -8.20 8.05
N TYR A 6 11.61 -7.26 7.20
CA TYR A 6 11.86 -7.32 5.76
C TYR A 6 13.33 -7.07 5.41
N LEU A 7 14.00 -6.16 6.12
CA LEU A 7 15.44 -5.94 5.99
C LEU A 7 16.21 -7.22 6.37
N LYS A 8 15.90 -7.82 7.52
CA LYS A 8 16.56 -9.05 8.00
C LYS A 8 16.32 -10.25 7.07
N ALA A 9 15.14 -10.31 6.46
CA ALA A 9 14.78 -11.37 5.52
C ALA A 9 15.28 -11.14 4.09
N GLY A 10 15.98 -10.03 3.81
CA GLY A 10 16.52 -9.73 2.48
C GLY A 10 15.44 -9.54 1.41
N LYS A 11 14.24 -9.10 1.79
CA LYS A 11 13.09 -8.99 0.86
C LYS A 11 13.21 -7.85 -0.17
N ALA A 12 14.03 -6.85 0.13
CA ALA A 12 14.36 -5.76 -0.78
C ALA A 12 15.81 -5.93 -1.25
N PRO A 13 16.05 -6.35 -2.51
CA PRO A 13 17.40 -6.56 -3.02
C PRO A 13 18.28 -5.32 -2.86
N GLY A 14 19.46 -5.49 -2.26
CA GLY A 14 20.43 -4.40 -2.05
C GLY A 14 20.13 -3.44 -0.89
N ALA A 15 19.02 -3.62 -0.17
CA ALA A 15 18.69 -2.78 0.98
C ALA A 15 19.67 -3.00 2.15
N LYS A 16 20.19 -1.90 2.72
CA LYS A 16 21.07 -1.91 3.90
C LYS A 16 20.41 -1.26 5.12
N THR A 17 19.40 -0.44 4.88
CA THR A 17 18.67 0.31 5.90
C THR A 17 17.17 0.05 5.81
N ILE A 18 16.45 0.42 6.87
CA ILE A 18 14.98 0.40 6.88
C ILE A 18 14.41 1.35 5.82
N GLU A 19 15.08 2.47 5.56
CA GLU A 19 14.64 3.44 4.55
C GLU A 19 14.80 2.87 3.13
N ASP A 20 15.85 2.09 2.86
CA ASP A 20 16.02 1.40 1.58
C ASP A 20 14.86 0.42 1.32
N VAL A 21 14.46 -0.33 2.36
CA VAL A 21 13.31 -1.24 2.28
C VAL A 21 12.03 -0.45 1.98
N LYS A 22 11.79 0.65 2.69
CA LYS A 22 10.62 1.49 2.46
C LYS A 22 10.59 2.04 1.04
N ASN A 23 11.70 2.63 0.57
CA ASN A 23 11.84 3.17 -0.77
C ASN A 23 11.61 2.10 -1.85
N TYR A 24 12.15 0.89 -1.66
CA TYR A 24 11.96 -0.22 -2.58
C TYR A 24 10.47 -0.56 -2.81
N TYR A 25 9.66 -0.58 -1.74
CA TYR A 25 8.23 -0.84 -1.87
C TYR A 25 7.44 0.38 -2.38
N GLU A 26 7.76 1.59 -1.92
CA GLU A 26 7.08 2.80 -2.39
C GLU A 26 7.30 3.02 -3.90
N GLN A 27 8.44 2.62 -4.45
CA GLN A 27 8.70 2.68 -5.89
C GLN A 27 7.82 1.74 -6.72
N GLN A 28 7.32 0.65 -6.14
CA GLN A 28 6.40 -0.29 -6.81
C GLN A 28 4.96 0.23 -6.87
N THR A 29 4.64 1.28 -6.10
CA THR A 29 3.33 1.93 -6.13
C THR A 29 3.38 3.15 -7.06
N PRO A 30 2.45 3.31 -8.02
CA PRO A 30 2.37 4.51 -8.87
C PRO A 30 2.36 5.83 -8.10
N MET A 31 1.64 5.87 -6.97
CA MET A 31 1.55 7.06 -6.11
C MET A 31 2.80 7.33 -5.26
N LYS A 32 3.84 6.49 -5.33
CA LYS A 32 5.14 6.67 -4.64
C LYS A 32 5.04 6.95 -3.14
N ARG A 33 4.10 6.28 -2.47
CA ARG A 33 3.83 6.42 -1.04
C ARG A 33 3.18 5.15 -0.48
N GLY A 34 3.54 4.77 0.76
CA GLY A 34 2.84 3.73 1.51
C GLY A 34 1.39 4.09 1.88
N CYS A 35 0.49 3.11 1.85
CA CYS A 35 -0.89 3.26 2.32
C CYS A 35 -0.93 3.62 3.82
N ARG A 36 -1.76 4.59 4.19
CA ARG A 36 -1.98 5.03 5.57
C ARG A 36 -3.41 4.68 6.00
N VAL A 37 -3.62 4.63 7.32
CA VAL A 37 -4.96 4.40 7.91
C VAL A 37 -5.98 5.40 7.37
N GLU A 38 -5.60 6.67 7.22
CA GLU A 38 -6.46 7.72 6.68
C GLU A 38 -6.98 7.45 5.26
N ASP A 39 -6.21 6.75 4.42
CA ASP A 39 -6.61 6.40 3.06
C ASP A 39 -7.72 5.35 3.07
N VAL A 40 -7.56 4.33 3.92
CA VAL A 40 -8.54 3.25 4.09
C VAL A 40 -9.83 3.79 4.72
N MET A 41 -9.72 4.65 5.73
CA MET A 41 -10.90 5.22 6.38
C MET A 41 -11.73 6.10 5.43
N LYS A 42 -11.08 6.90 4.58
CA LYS A 42 -11.78 7.68 3.54
C LYS A 42 -12.52 6.78 2.56
N ALA A 43 -11.90 5.69 2.12
CA ALA A 43 -12.53 4.71 1.23
C ALA A 43 -13.75 4.04 1.89
N ILE A 44 -13.66 3.69 3.18
CA ILE A 44 -14.79 3.15 3.94
C ILE A 44 -15.92 4.19 4.02
N TYR A 45 -15.63 5.42 4.43
CA TYR A 45 -16.65 6.47 4.52
C TYR A 45 -17.31 6.78 3.18
N TYR A 46 -16.56 6.72 2.08
CA TYR A 46 -17.11 6.81 0.73
C TYR A 46 -18.08 5.66 0.41
N LEU A 47 -17.75 4.42 0.78
CA LEU A 47 -18.57 3.24 0.47
C LEU A 47 -19.85 3.14 1.31
N ILE A 48 -19.82 3.51 2.59
CA ILE A 48 -21.00 3.38 3.47
C ILE A 48 -22.17 4.28 3.05
N GLU A 49 -21.91 5.32 2.27
CA GLU A 49 -22.94 6.24 1.77
C GLU A 49 -23.64 5.69 0.50
N GLN A 50 -23.06 4.71 -0.19
CA GLN A 50 -23.59 4.20 -1.44
C GLN A 50 -24.89 3.41 -1.24
N GLN A 51 -25.94 3.74 -2.00
CA GLN A 51 -27.28 3.15 -1.87
C GLN A 51 -27.59 2.06 -2.92
N TYR A 52 -26.77 1.93 -3.96
CA TYR A 52 -27.04 1.02 -5.09
C TYR A 52 -25.77 0.30 -5.58
N GLU A 53 -24.84 0.03 -4.67
CA GLU A 53 -23.64 -0.75 -4.94
C GLU A 53 -23.61 -2.00 -4.06
N THR A 54 -23.26 -3.15 -4.65
CA THR A 54 -23.06 -4.40 -3.92
C THR A 54 -22.02 -5.27 -4.61
N GLY A 55 -21.33 -6.12 -3.84
CA GLY A 55 -20.33 -7.06 -4.36
C GLY A 55 -19.07 -6.41 -4.96
N GLN A 56 -18.86 -5.11 -4.75
CA GLN A 56 -17.70 -4.39 -5.30
C GLN A 56 -16.47 -4.54 -4.39
N ALA A 57 -15.29 -4.48 -5.01
CA ALA A 57 -14.02 -4.34 -4.31
C ALA A 57 -13.42 -2.98 -4.66
N LEU A 58 -13.21 -2.12 -3.65
CA LEU A 58 -12.58 -0.82 -3.83
C LEU A 58 -11.06 -0.91 -3.56
N PRO A 59 -10.19 -0.81 -4.58
CA PRO A 59 -8.76 -0.91 -4.37
C PRO A 59 -8.18 0.35 -3.71
N VAL A 60 -7.62 0.20 -2.50
CA VAL A 60 -6.85 1.25 -1.80
C VAL A 60 -5.36 0.92 -1.86
N THR A 61 -4.82 0.88 -3.08
CA THR A 61 -3.48 0.31 -3.36
C THR A 61 -2.48 1.31 -3.92
N GLY A 62 -2.84 2.60 -4.02
CA GLY A 62 -2.02 3.62 -4.68
C GLY A 62 -1.74 3.32 -6.16
N GLY A 63 -2.58 2.50 -6.80
CA GLY A 63 -2.45 2.05 -8.19
C GLY A 63 -1.58 0.80 -8.37
N GLN A 64 -1.02 0.22 -7.30
CA GLN A 64 -0.11 -0.92 -7.43
C GLN A 64 -0.75 -2.12 -8.13
N VAL A 65 -2.04 -2.38 -7.89
CA VAL A 65 -2.80 -3.49 -8.50
C VAL A 65 -2.95 -3.37 -10.02
N MET A 66 -2.66 -2.20 -10.60
CA MET A 66 -2.78 -1.95 -12.04
C MET A 66 -1.51 -2.32 -12.81
N LEU A 67 -0.38 -2.57 -12.13
CA LEU A 67 0.95 -2.73 -12.73
C LEU A 67 1.33 -4.20 -13.01
N ASN A 68 0.36 -5.05 -13.36
CA ASN A 68 0.57 -6.48 -13.62
C ASN A 68 1.76 -6.79 -14.53
#